data_AF-A0A923WE14-F1
#
_entry.id   AF-A0A923WE14-F1
#
_cell.length_a   1.000
_cell.length_b   1.000
_cell.length_c   1.000
_cell.angle_alpha   90.00
_cell.angle_beta   90.00
_cell.angle_gamma   90.00
#
_symmetry.space_group_name_H-M   'P 1'
#
loop_
_entity.id
_entity.type
_entity.pdbx_description
1 polymer ?
#
loop_
_entity_poly.entity_id
_entity_poly.type
_entity_poly.pdbx_seq_one_letter_code
_entity_poly.pdbx_strand_id
1 'polypeptide(L)'
;MTAFAPNPSPRTDWTLAEVSALYHQPVLQLVVQAAAVHQQYQATGEVQVCTLLSVKTGGCPEDCAYCPQAARYHTEVKAHKLLPDEEVLAAARAARAAGSTR
;
A
#
# COMPACT_ATOMS: atom_id res chain seq x y z
N MET A 1 -24.73 -21.40 -2.94
CA MET A 1 -23.81 -20.87 -1.92
C MET A 1 -22.55 -21.70 -1.98
N THR A 2 -21.64 -21.38 -2.90
CA THR A 2 -20.38 -22.13 -3.05
C THR A 2 -19.45 -21.73 -1.91
N ALA A 3 -19.20 -22.66 -1.00
CA ALA A 3 -18.17 -22.55 0.01
C ALA A 3 -16.82 -22.34 -0.69
N PHE A 4 -16.17 -21.22 -0.41
CA PHE A 4 -14.81 -20.95 -0.86
C PHE A 4 -13.90 -21.85 -0.02
N ALA A 5 -13.59 -23.05 -0.52
CA ALA A 5 -12.74 -23.99 0.18
C ALA A 5 -11.29 -23.49 0.18
N PRO A 6 -10.57 -23.54 1.31
CA PRO A 6 -9.21 -23.03 1.42
C PRO A 6 -8.24 -23.88 0.59
N ASN A 7 -7.53 -23.24 -0.34
CA ASN A 7 -6.39 -23.86 -1.03
C ASN A 7 -5.14 -23.68 -0.15
N PRO A 8 -4.36 -24.74 0.14
CA PRO A 8 -3.22 -24.67 1.06
C PRO A 8 -2.06 -23.82 0.54
N SER A 9 -2.05 -23.49 -0.76
CA SER A 9 -1.10 -22.59 -1.39
C SER A 9 -1.81 -21.48 -2.17
N PRO A 10 -1.29 -20.23 -2.15
CA PRO A 10 -1.85 -19.15 -2.94
C PRO A 10 -1.70 -19.46 -4.43
N ARG A 11 -2.79 -19.29 -5.17
CA ARG A 11 -2.85 -19.51 -6.62
C ARG A 11 -2.09 -18.41 -7.38
N THR A 12 -1.30 -18.77 -8.40
CA THR A 12 -0.45 -17.85 -9.17
C THR A 12 -0.76 -17.78 -10.67
N ASP A 13 -1.75 -18.52 -11.16
CA ASP A 13 -2.10 -18.69 -12.59
C ASP A 13 -3.39 -17.95 -13.01
N TRP A 14 -3.68 -16.81 -12.36
CA TRP A 14 -4.89 -16.02 -12.63
C TRP A 14 -4.94 -15.53 -14.09
N THR A 15 -6.05 -15.81 -14.76
CA THR A 15 -6.35 -15.24 -16.07
C THR A 15 -7.03 -13.87 -15.93
N LEU A 16 -6.92 -13.04 -16.97
CA LEU A 16 -7.61 -11.75 -17.01
C LEU A 16 -9.14 -11.90 -16.87
N ALA A 17 -9.71 -12.97 -17.45
CA ALA A 17 -11.15 -13.23 -17.39
C ALA A 17 -11.61 -13.52 -15.96
N GLU A 18 -10.85 -14.28 -15.17
CA GLU A 18 -11.17 -14.57 -13.77
C GLU A 18 -11.06 -13.32 -12.89
N VAL A 19 -10.01 -12.50 -13.08
CA VAL A 19 -9.86 -11.23 -12.34
C VAL A 19 -11.00 -10.26 -12.71
N SER A 20 -11.36 -10.18 -13.99
CA SER A 20 -12.50 -9.38 -14.45
C SER A 20 -13.81 -9.86 -13.81
N ALA A 21 -14.03 -11.17 -13.72
CA ALA A 21 -15.21 -11.72 -13.06
C ALA A 21 -15.29 -11.31 -11.59
N LEU A 22 -14.16 -11.28 -10.86
CA LEU A 22 -14.09 -10.80 -9.47
C LEU A 22 -14.41 -9.29 -9.37
N TYR A 23 -13.79 -8.48 -10.23
CA TYR A 23 -13.97 -7.03 -10.24
C TYR A 23 -15.43 -6.61 -10.46
N HIS A 24 -16.17 -7.36 -11.29
CA HIS A 24 -17.57 -7.09 -11.61
C HIS A 24 -18.59 -7.76 -10.67
N GLN A 25 -18.15 -8.40 -9.57
CA GLN A 25 -19.08 -8.94 -8.58
C GLN A 25 -19.85 -7.83 -7.83
N PRO A 26 -21.05 -8.13 -7.29
CA PRO A 26 -21.70 -7.24 -6.34
C PRO A 26 -20.80 -6.94 -5.14
N VAL A 27 -20.51 -5.66 -4.89
CA VAL A 27 -19.49 -5.23 -3.92
C VAL A 27 -19.66 -5.85 -2.54
N LEU A 28 -20.91 -5.97 -2.04
CA LEU A 28 -21.16 -6.55 -0.72
C LEU A 28 -20.86 -8.04 -0.65
N GLN A 29 -21.06 -8.78 -1.75
CA GLN A 29 -20.68 -10.19 -1.82
C GLN A 29 -19.15 -10.33 -1.85
N LEU A 30 -18.47 -9.48 -2.62
CA LEU A 30 -17.01 -9.46 -2.71
C LEU A 30 -16.36 -9.13 -1.36
N VAL A 31 -16.91 -8.16 -0.60
CA VAL A 31 -16.41 -7.81 0.75
C VAL A 31 -16.50 -8.99 1.70
N VAL A 32 -17.62 -9.74 1.69
CA VAL A 32 -17.79 -10.93 2.54
C VAL A 32 -16.78 -12.02 2.16
N GLN A 33 -16.56 -12.26 0.86
CA GLN A 33 -15.56 -13.22 0.38
C GLN A 33 -14.14 -12.78 0.77
N ALA A 34 -13.80 -11.50 0.61
CA ALA A 34 -12.50 -10.95 0.96
C ALA A 34 -12.23 -11.06 2.46
N ALA A 35 -13.23 -10.81 3.30
CA ALA A 35 -13.12 -10.99 4.76
C ALA A 35 -12.82 -12.45 5.12
N ALA A 36 -13.51 -13.42 4.50
CA ALA A 36 -13.26 -14.84 4.73
C ALA A 36 -11.82 -15.24 4.38
N VAL A 37 -11.32 -14.78 3.22
CA VAL A 37 -9.92 -15.01 2.82
C VAL A 37 -8.95 -14.34 3.80
N HIS A 38 -9.21 -13.10 4.21
CA HIS A 38 -8.35 -12.39 5.16
C HIS A 38 -8.25 -13.12 6.51
N GLN A 39 -9.38 -13.57 7.07
CA GLN A 39 -9.41 -14.35 8.32
C GLN A 39 -8.65 -15.68 8.23
N GLN A 40 -8.58 -16.26 7.03
CA GLN A 40 -7.91 -17.54 6.83
C GLN A 40 -6.38 -17.41 6.85
N TYR A 41 -5.84 -16.30 6.33
CA TYR A 41 -4.39 -16.14 6.14
C TYR A 41 -3.73 -15.10 7.04
N GLN A 42 -4.53 -14.26 7.72
CA GLN A 42 -4.03 -13.19 8.60
C GLN A 42 -4.59 -13.33 10.00
N ALA A 43 -3.82 -12.89 11.00
CA ALA A 43 -4.29 -12.81 12.37
C ALA A 43 -5.42 -11.80 12.47
N THR A 44 -6.62 -12.26 12.83
CA THR A 44 -7.77 -11.40 13.02
C THR A 44 -7.54 -10.41 14.16
N GLY A 45 -7.73 -9.12 13.88
CA GLY A 45 -7.62 -8.04 14.87
C GLY A 45 -6.24 -7.38 14.93
N GLU A 46 -5.29 -7.79 14.09
CA GLU A 46 -3.99 -7.12 13.96
C GLU A 46 -3.93 -6.28 12.68
N VAL A 47 -3.23 -5.15 12.76
CA VAL A 47 -2.94 -4.27 11.62
C VAL A 47 -1.47 -3.91 11.65
N GLN A 48 -0.80 -3.98 10.50
CA GLN A 48 0.58 -3.55 10.36
C GLN A 48 0.66 -2.02 10.29
N VAL A 49 1.51 -1.43 11.14
CA VAL A 49 1.76 0.02 11.18
C VAL A 49 3.14 0.33 10.64
N CYS A 50 3.20 1.20 9.63
CA CYS A 50 4.43 1.67 8.99
C CYS A 50 4.44 3.20 8.93
N THR A 51 5.61 3.81 9.18
CA THR A 51 5.81 5.26 9.07
C THR A 51 6.84 5.53 7.98
N LEU A 52 6.52 6.40 7.02
CA LEU A 52 7.41 6.75 5.92
C LEU A 52 7.83 8.22 5.98
N LEU A 53 9.06 8.50 5.55
CA LEU A 53 9.61 9.84 5.39
C LEU A 53 10.07 10.03 3.96
N SER A 54 9.68 11.13 3.33
CA SER A 54 10.20 11.52 2.03
C SER A 54 11.61 12.10 2.19
N VAL A 55 12.64 11.29 1.90
CA VAL A 55 14.05 11.69 2.07
C VAL A 55 14.48 12.81 1.11
N LYS A 56 13.76 12.99 -0.01
CA LYS A 56 13.89 14.10 -0.95
C LYS A 56 12.51 14.34 -1.56
N THR A 57 12.04 15.58 -1.52
CA THR A 57 10.69 15.94 -1.96
C THR A 57 10.73 16.91 -3.12
N GLY A 58 9.93 16.63 -4.16
CA GLY A 58 9.75 17.51 -5.32
C GLY A 58 10.89 17.45 -6.35
N GLY A 59 10.68 18.11 -7.48
CA GLY A 59 11.66 18.14 -8.58
C GLY A 59 11.86 16.80 -9.27
N CYS A 60 10.85 15.93 -9.24
CA CYS A 60 10.87 14.59 -9.82
C CYS A 60 10.81 14.71 -11.36
N PRO A 61 11.77 14.15 -12.13
CA PRO A 61 11.77 14.27 -13.60
C PRO A 61 10.70 13.42 -14.29
N GLU A 62 10.17 12.42 -13.60
CA GLU A 62 9.07 11.57 -14.05
C GLU A 62 7.78 12.37 -14.22
N ASP A 63 6.90 11.84 -15.05
CA ASP A 63 5.80 12.60 -15.64
C ASP A 63 4.42 12.09 -15.20
N CYS A 64 4.40 11.29 -14.13
CA CYS A 64 3.23 10.64 -13.54
C CYS A 64 2.09 11.64 -13.27
N ALA A 65 0.99 11.50 -13.99
CA ALA A 65 -0.15 12.45 -13.97
C ALA A 65 -0.80 12.66 -12.59
N TYR A 66 -0.63 11.70 -11.67
CA TYR A 66 -1.18 11.75 -10.32
C TYR A 66 -0.17 12.21 -9.26
N CYS A 67 1.12 12.28 -9.59
CA CYS A 67 2.17 12.54 -8.59
C CYS A 67 2.35 14.05 -8.38
N PRO A 68 2.18 14.57 -7.15
CA PRO A 68 2.31 16.00 -6.90
C PRO A 68 3.77 16.49 -6.93
N GLN A 69 4.75 15.57 -7.00
CA GLN A 69 6.18 15.88 -6.97
C GLN A 69 6.81 16.02 -8.36
N ALA A 70 6.09 15.64 -9.42
CA ALA A 70 6.55 15.73 -10.80
C ALA A 70 6.79 17.19 -11.20
N ALA A 71 8.01 17.50 -11.63
CA ALA A 71 8.47 18.87 -11.90
C ALA A 71 7.71 19.56 -13.04
N ARG A 72 7.07 18.78 -13.92
CA ARG A 72 6.29 19.28 -15.06
C ARG A 72 4.95 19.91 -14.66
N TYR A 73 4.39 19.54 -13.51
CA TYR A 73 3.07 20.03 -13.07
C TYR A 73 3.24 21.14 -12.04
N HIS A 74 2.34 22.12 -12.07
CA HIS A 74 2.37 23.24 -11.13
C HIS A 74 1.52 22.88 -9.91
N THR A 75 2.18 22.33 -8.90
CA THR A 75 1.60 22.00 -7.60
C THR A 75 2.19 22.91 -6.52
N GLU A 76 1.65 22.84 -5.31
CA GLU A 76 2.16 23.61 -4.16
C GLU A 76 3.35 22.93 -3.45
N VAL A 77 3.86 21.83 -4.01
CA VAL A 77 4.97 21.09 -3.41
C VAL A 77 6.27 21.88 -3.58
N LYS A 78 6.85 22.31 -2.47
CA LYS A 78 8.18 22.93 -2.45
C LYS A 78 9.25 21.86 -2.65
N ALA A 79 10.18 22.11 -3.56
CA ALA A 79 11.32 21.22 -3.77
C ALA A 79 12.32 21.39 -2.62
N HIS A 80 12.70 20.26 -2.01
CA HIS A 80 13.71 20.19 -0.97
C HIS A 80 14.87 19.32 -1.43
N LYS A 81 16.09 19.66 -0.98
CA LYS A 81 17.26 18.80 -1.20
C LYS A 81 17.09 17.50 -0.41
N LEU A 82 17.94 16.52 -0.72
CA LEU A 82 18.06 15.31 0.06
C LEU A 82 18.34 15.67 1.52
N LEU A 83 17.61 15.06 2.44
CA LEU A 83 17.81 15.27 3.87
C LEU A 83 19.18 14.75 4.31
N PRO A 84 19.83 15.40 5.30
CA PRO A 84 21.02 14.86 5.95
C PRO A 84 20.73 13.53 6.67
N ASP A 85 21.70 12.63 6.71
CA ASP A 85 21.58 11.31 7.35
C ASP A 85 21.14 11.40 8.82
N GLU A 86 21.62 12.42 9.54
CA GLU A 86 21.27 12.66 10.95
C GLU A 86 19.77 12.94 11.15
N GLU A 87 19.16 13.71 10.24
CA GLU A 87 17.72 14.01 10.26
C GLU A 87 16.91 12.74 9.94
N VAL A 88 17.35 11.96 8.94
CA VAL A 88 16.71 10.69 8.57
C VAL A 88 16.75 9.71 9.74
N LEU A 89 17.91 9.54 10.38
CA LEU A 89 18.07 8.66 11.53
C LEU A 89 17.28 9.14 12.75
N ALA A 90 17.18 10.46 12.96
CA ALA A 90 16.36 11.03 14.03
C ALA A 90 14.87 10.73 13.81
N ALA A 91 14.37 10.92 12.60
CA ALA A 91 12.99 10.59 12.23
C ALA A 91 12.70 9.09 12.36
N ALA A 92 13.63 8.22 11.93
CA ALA A 92 13.50 6.77 12.07
C ALA A 92 13.43 6.33 13.55
N ARG A 93 14.26 6.92 14.42
CA ARG A 93 14.19 6.67 15.87
C ARG A 93 12.86 7.13 16.46
N ALA A 94 12.38 8.31 16.06
CA ALA A 94 11.08 8.83 16.49
C ALA A 94 9.92 7.91 16.05
N ALA A 95 9.92 7.45 14.80
CA ALA A 95 8.94 6.51 14.28
C ALA A 95 8.93 5.19 15.04
N ARG A 96 10.12 4.63 15.34
CA ARG A 96 10.25 3.42 16.16
C ARG A 96 9.73 3.64 17.59
N ALA A 97 10.05 4.76 18.20
CA ALA A 97 9.55 5.11 19.54
C ALA A 97 8.02 5.29 19.56
N ALA A 98 7.44 5.76 18.45
CA ALA A 98 5.99 5.86 18.25
C ALA A 98 5.31 4.52 17.91
N GLY A 99 6.06 3.41 17.85
CA GLY A 99 5.53 2.06 17.65
C GLY A 99 5.61 1.52 16.22
N SER A 100 6.27 2.23 15.28
CA SER A 100 6.51 1.69 13.94
C SER A 100 7.47 0.49 14.01
N THR A 101 7.14 -0.60 13.30
CA THR A 101 7.93 -1.84 13.27
C THR A 101 8.62 -2.09 11.91
N ARG A 102 8.31 -1.23 10.93
CA ARG A 102 8.93 -1.13 9.61
C ARG A 102 9.14 0.34 9.27
#